data_AF-A0AAD9TC73-F1
#
_entry.id   AF-A0AAD9TC73-F1
#
_cell.length_a   1.000
_cell.length_b   1.000
_cell.length_c   1.000
_cell.angle_alpha   90.00
_cell.angle_beta   90.00
_cell.angle_gamma   90.00
#
_symmetry.space_group_name_H-M   'P 1'
#
loop_
_entity.id
_entity.type
_entity.pdbx_description
1 polymer ?
#
loop_
_entity_poly.entity_id
_entity_poly.type
_entity_poly.pdbx_seq_one_letter_code
_entity_poly.pdbx_strand_id
1 'polypeptide(L)'
;MRFGSLIPLLLLASVLGAAAQSGDIGSLISQDLFNEMLKHRNDGSCPGNGFYTYDAFITAAQSFGGFGTTGDTDTRKREIAAFLAQTSHETTGGWASAPDAINSDLLNNPDAVATDPVISFKTALWFWMTPQSPKPSCHDVVTGQWQPSAADTAAGRVPGYGVITNIINGGIECGKGSNAQVEDRIGFYKRYCDLLTVGYGNNLDCYTQQPFA
;
A
#
# COMPACT_ATOMS: atom_id res chain seq x y z
N MET A 1 -14.11 -73.25 24.12
CA MET A 1 -14.87 -72.45 25.12
C MET A 1 -13.92 -71.34 25.58
N ARG A 2 -14.14 -70.04 25.44
CA ARG A 2 -15.33 -69.19 25.26
C ARG A 2 -15.04 -68.06 24.24
N PHE A 3 -16.13 -67.57 23.64
CA PHE A 3 -16.24 -66.41 22.75
C PHE A 3 -16.31 -65.07 23.51
N GLY A 4 -16.02 -63.97 22.79
CA GLY A 4 -16.46 -62.58 23.08
C GLY A 4 -15.31 -61.57 22.98
N SER A 5 -15.37 -60.40 22.34
CA SER A 5 -16.37 -59.74 21.49
C SER A 5 -15.62 -58.61 20.75
N LEU A 6 -15.94 -58.39 19.48
CA LEU A 6 -15.44 -57.28 18.66
C LEU A 6 -16.07 -55.95 19.10
N ILE A 7 -15.25 -54.90 19.20
CA ILE A 7 -15.69 -53.49 19.06
C ILE A 7 -14.64 -52.78 18.20
N PRO A 8 -14.99 -52.28 16.99
CA PRO A 8 -14.11 -51.44 16.21
C PRO A 8 -14.27 -49.99 16.69
N LEU A 9 -13.19 -49.35 17.13
CA LEU A 9 -13.21 -47.91 17.39
C LEU A 9 -12.93 -47.18 16.08
N LEU A 10 -14.00 -46.78 15.38
CA LEU A 10 -13.94 -45.72 14.39
C LEU A 10 -13.61 -44.41 15.11
N LEU A 11 -12.46 -43.82 14.79
CA LEU A 11 -12.16 -42.42 15.05
C LEU A 11 -12.13 -41.71 13.69
N LEU A 12 -13.26 -41.11 13.34
CA LEU A 12 -13.32 -39.99 12.40
C LEU A 12 -12.78 -38.75 13.12
N ALA A 13 -11.68 -38.21 12.63
CA ALA A 13 -11.38 -36.79 12.78
C ALA A 13 -10.65 -36.33 11.52
N SER A 14 -11.38 -35.53 10.75
CA SER A 14 -10.96 -34.76 9.60
C SER A 14 -9.65 -34.00 9.85
N VAL A 15 -8.69 -34.18 8.95
CA VAL A 15 -7.70 -33.13 8.68
C VAL A 15 -7.77 -32.81 7.20
N LEU A 16 -8.84 -32.10 6.81
CA LEU A 16 -8.71 -31.12 5.74
C LEU A 16 -7.76 -30.06 6.29
N GLY A 17 -6.46 -30.30 6.14
CA GLY A 17 -5.48 -29.24 6.18
C GLY A 17 -5.77 -28.35 4.99
N ALA A 18 -6.62 -27.34 5.19
CA ALA A 18 -6.70 -26.21 4.30
C ALA A 18 -5.27 -25.69 4.18
N ALA A 19 -4.66 -25.87 3.00
CA ALA A 19 -3.54 -25.03 2.62
C ALA A 19 -4.08 -23.60 2.70
N ALA A 20 -3.63 -22.84 3.70
CA ALA A 20 -3.85 -21.40 3.72
C ALA A 20 -3.31 -20.89 2.38
N GLN A 21 -4.21 -20.47 1.49
CA GLN A 21 -3.82 -19.90 0.20
C GLN A 21 -2.92 -18.70 0.50
N SER A 22 -1.65 -18.83 0.12
CA SER A 22 -0.68 -17.73 0.18
C SER A 22 -1.27 -16.53 -0.54
N GLY A 23 -1.30 -15.39 0.16
CA GLY A 23 -2.13 -14.23 -0.12
C GLY A 23 -2.07 -13.73 -1.56
N ASP A 24 -3.14 -13.95 -2.31
CA ASP A 24 -3.41 -13.21 -3.53
C ASP A 24 -3.99 -11.84 -3.16
N ILE A 25 -3.38 -10.77 -3.68
CA ILE A 25 -3.81 -9.39 -3.48
C ILE A 25 -5.26 -9.21 -3.94
N GLY A 26 -5.67 -9.92 -5.00
CA GLY A 26 -7.04 -9.89 -5.51
C GLY A 26 -8.10 -10.37 -4.51
N SER A 27 -7.71 -11.19 -3.52
CA SER A 27 -8.61 -11.61 -2.43
C SER A 27 -8.88 -10.52 -1.39
N LEU A 28 -8.01 -9.50 -1.33
CA LEU A 28 -8.13 -8.38 -0.39
C LEU A 28 -8.79 -7.16 -1.04
N ILE A 29 -8.55 -6.95 -2.33
CA ILE A 29 -9.12 -5.86 -3.12
C ILE A 29 -9.68 -6.42 -4.44
N SER A 30 -11.01 -6.55 -4.49
CA SER A 30 -11.70 -6.92 -5.73
C SER A 30 -11.68 -5.77 -6.74
N GLN A 31 -11.95 -6.08 -8.01
CA GLN A 31 -12.12 -5.07 -9.04
C GLN A 31 -13.20 -4.04 -8.68
N ASP A 32 -14.33 -4.47 -8.11
CA ASP A 32 -15.39 -3.56 -7.68
C ASP A 32 -14.92 -2.64 -6.55
N LEU A 33 -14.16 -3.16 -5.59
CA LEU A 33 -13.61 -2.36 -4.51
C LEU A 33 -12.57 -1.36 -5.02
N PHE A 34 -11.68 -1.78 -5.93
CA PHE A 34 -10.73 -0.89 -6.60
C PHE A 34 -11.46 0.22 -7.37
N ASN A 35 -12.54 -0.13 -8.08
CA ASN A 35 -13.37 0.83 -8.79
C ASN A 35 -14.07 1.81 -7.84
N GLU A 36 -14.57 1.35 -6.70
CA GLU A 36 -15.18 2.24 -5.71
C GLU A 36 -14.12 3.12 -5.03
N MET A 37 -12.92 2.62 -4.75
CA MET A 37 -11.81 3.43 -4.24
C MET A 37 -11.44 4.55 -5.21
N LEU A 38 -11.29 4.23 -6.50
CA LEU A 38 -10.90 5.18 -7.54
C LEU A 38 -12.09 5.56 -8.43
N LYS A 39 -13.22 5.90 -7.80
CA LYS A 39 -14.54 6.07 -8.42
C LYS A 39 -14.58 7.02 -9.61
N HIS A 40 -13.87 8.14 -9.52
CA HIS A 40 -13.94 9.23 -10.49
C HIS A 40 -12.79 9.24 -11.50
N ARG A 41 -11.85 8.27 -11.44
CA ARG A 41 -10.66 8.28 -12.30
C ARG A 41 -10.98 8.19 -13.80
N ASN A 42 -12.15 7.65 -14.13
CA ASN A 42 -12.63 7.45 -15.50
C ASN A 42 -13.71 8.47 -15.91
N ASP A 43 -13.91 9.54 -15.11
CA ASP A 43 -14.80 10.62 -15.52
C ASP A 43 -14.19 11.34 -16.74
N GLY A 44 -15.03 11.81 -17.65
CA GLY A 44 -14.58 12.39 -18.93
C GLY A 44 -13.67 13.62 -18.80
N SER A 45 -13.66 14.27 -17.63
CA SER A 45 -12.79 15.40 -17.30
C SER A 45 -11.38 14.98 -16.86
N CYS A 46 -11.15 13.70 -16.54
CA CYS A 46 -9.85 13.20 -16.11
C CYS A 46 -8.99 12.85 -17.34
N PRO A 47 -7.80 13.45 -17.50
CA PRO A 47 -6.91 13.13 -18.63
C PRO A 47 -6.48 11.65 -18.66
N GLY A 48 -6.40 11.01 -17.48
CA GLY A 48 -6.08 9.59 -17.33
C GLY A 48 -7.27 8.63 -17.48
N ASN A 49 -8.43 9.10 -17.99
CA ASN A 49 -9.61 8.28 -18.14
C ASN A 49 -9.32 7.01 -18.96
N GLY A 50 -9.57 5.84 -18.35
CA GLY A 50 -9.34 4.53 -18.95
C GLY A 50 -7.90 4.01 -18.83
N PHE A 51 -6.96 4.82 -18.33
CA PHE A 51 -5.56 4.44 -18.21
C PHE A 51 -5.32 3.46 -17.04
N TYR A 52 -5.74 3.83 -15.83
CA TYR A 52 -5.49 3.01 -14.63
C TYR A 52 -6.54 1.90 -14.45
N THR A 53 -6.21 0.69 -14.92
CA THR A 53 -7.07 -0.49 -14.82
C THR A 53 -6.73 -1.37 -13.62
N TYR A 54 -7.70 -2.16 -13.17
CA TYR A 54 -7.50 -3.13 -12.09
C TYR A 54 -6.47 -4.21 -12.49
N ASP A 55 -6.58 -4.74 -13.72
CA ASP A 55 -5.66 -5.75 -14.22
C ASP A 55 -4.22 -5.24 -14.27
N ALA A 56 -4.01 -3.95 -14.62
CA ALA A 56 -2.69 -3.35 -14.60
C ALA A 56 -2.13 -3.24 -13.17
N PHE A 57 -2.96 -2.84 -12.21
CA PHE A 57 -2.60 -2.82 -10.80
C PHE A 57 -2.20 -4.21 -10.29
N ILE A 58 -3.03 -5.23 -10.52
CA ILE A 58 -2.74 -6.61 -10.07
C ILE A 58 -1.46 -7.15 -10.74
N THR A 59 -1.31 -6.95 -12.04
CA THR A 59 -0.12 -7.40 -12.80
C THR A 59 1.16 -6.74 -12.26
N ALA A 60 1.11 -5.43 -11.98
CA ALA A 60 2.24 -4.72 -11.41
C ALA A 60 2.54 -5.19 -9.98
N ALA A 61 1.51 -5.32 -9.14
CA ALA A 61 1.63 -5.74 -7.75
C ALA A 61 2.26 -7.14 -7.60
N GLN A 62 1.90 -8.08 -8.50
CA GLN A 62 2.51 -9.42 -8.56
C GLN A 62 4.02 -9.41 -8.84
N SER A 63 4.58 -8.31 -9.35
CA SER A 63 6.03 -8.17 -9.54
C SER A 63 6.78 -7.81 -8.24
N PHE A 64 6.07 -7.46 -7.17
CA PHE A 64 6.63 -7.06 -5.88
C PHE A 64 6.11 -7.97 -4.77
N GLY A 65 6.74 -9.15 -4.62
CA GLY A 65 6.22 -10.25 -3.80
C GLY A 65 5.95 -9.97 -2.31
N GLY A 66 6.42 -8.83 -1.75
CA GLY A 66 6.10 -8.39 -0.38
C GLY A 66 4.87 -7.46 -0.29
N PHE A 67 4.52 -6.77 -1.37
CA PHE A 67 3.43 -5.80 -1.36
C PHE A 67 2.07 -6.51 -1.20
N GLY A 68 1.30 -6.13 -0.19
CA GLY A 68 -0.04 -6.69 0.06
C GLY A 68 -0.02 -8.16 0.50
N THR A 69 1.15 -8.72 0.81
CA THR A 69 1.34 -10.13 1.20
C THR A 69 2.08 -10.27 2.53
N THR A 70 2.68 -9.20 3.05
CA THR A 70 3.38 -9.17 4.34
C THR A 70 2.44 -8.90 5.52
N GLY A 71 2.58 -9.68 6.59
CA GLY A 71 1.82 -9.51 7.83
C GLY A 71 0.44 -10.16 7.83
N ASP A 72 -0.37 -9.82 8.84
CA ASP A 72 -1.76 -10.30 8.93
C ASP A 72 -2.68 -9.64 7.89
N THR A 73 -3.93 -10.09 7.81
CA THR A 73 -4.92 -9.55 6.85
C THR A 73 -5.11 -8.04 7.01
N ASP A 74 -5.15 -7.53 8.23
CA ASP A 74 -5.34 -6.10 8.50
C ASP A 74 -4.12 -5.28 8.05
N THR A 75 -2.91 -5.82 8.24
CA THR A 75 -1.67 -5.19 7.78
C THR A 75 -1.63 -5.12 6.26
N ARG A 76 -1.97 -6.22 5.57
CA ARG A 76 -2.03 -6.25 4.10
C ARG A 76 -3.07 -5.29 3.55
N LYS A 77 -4.25 -5.22 4.18
CA LYS A 77 -5.29 -4.24 3.83
C LYS A 77 -4.84 -2.80 4.05
N ARG A 78 -4.22 -2.50 5.20
CA ARG A 78 -3.66 -1.17 5.49
C ARG A 78 -2.59 -0.77 4.48
N GLU A 79 -1.73 -1.70 4.07
CA GLU A 79 -0.72 -1.44 3.04
C GLU A 79 -1.38 -1.04 1.71
N ILE A 80 -2.37 -1.82 1.23
CA ILE A 80 -3.10 -1.50 0.00
C ILE A 80 -3.79 -0.13 0.12
N ALA A 81 -4.45 0.13 1.25
CA ALA A 81 -5.11 1.41 1.53
C ALA A 81 -4.12 2.58 1.52
N ALA A 82 -2.96 2.42 2.17
CA ALA A 82 -1.95 3.47 2.28
C ALA A 82 -1.30 3.77 0.93
N PHE A 83 -0.96 2.75 0.15
CA PHE A 83 -0.39 2.91 -1.19
C PHE A 83 -1.37 3.64 -2.13
N LEU A 84 -2.63 3.17 -2.19
CA LEU A 84 -3.63 3.79 -3.05
C LEU A 84 -3.97 5.21 -2.60
N ALA A 85 -3.97 5.49 -1.29
CA ALA A 85 -4.25 6.82 -0.78
C ALA A 85 -3.16 7.83 -1.13
N GLN A 86 -1.89 7.47 -0.97
CA GLN A 86 -0.79 8.34 -1.35
C GLN A 86 -0.78 8.62 -2.85
N THR A 87 -0.92 7.58 -3.67
CA THR A 87 -0.98 7.75 -5.14
C THR A 87 -2.23 8.51 -5.61
N SER A 88 -3.35 8.40 -4.89
CA SER A 88 -4.55 9.20 -5.16
C SER A 88 -4.34 10.68 -4.85
N HIS A 89 -3.58 11.01 -3.80
CA HIS A 89 -3.16 12.40 -3.56
C HIS A 89 -2.26 12.93 -4.67
N GLU A 90 -1.24 12.17 -5.09
CA GLU A 90 -0.33 12.60 -6.18
C GLU A 90 -1.03 12.80 -7.53
N THR A 91 -2.15 12.10 -7.76
CA THR A 91 -2.88 12.11 -9.04
C THR A 91 -4.26 12.77 -8.97
N THR A 92 -4.61 13.36 -7.82
CA THR A 92 -5.80 14.22 -7.72
C THR A 92 -5.68 15.37 -8.71
N GLY A 93 -6.79 15.94 -9.18
CA GLY A 93 -6.87 16.89 -10.29
C GLY A 93 -6.16 18.25 -10.09
N GLY A 94 -5.09 18.33 -9.28
CA GLY A 94 -4.28 19.51 -9.02
C GLY A 94 -2.77 19.20 -8.92
N TRP A 95 -2.07 19.51 -10.02
CA TRP A 95 -0.64 19.80 -10.22
C TRP A 95 0.34 18.70 -10.71
N ALA A 96 1.29 19.21 -11.51
CA ALA A 96 2.34 18.59 -12.31
C ALA A 96 3.74 18.87 -11.75
N SER A 97 4.26 18.02 -10.85
CA SER A 97 5.71 17.84 -10.67
C SER A 97 5.99 16.65 -9.75
N ALA A 98 6.14 15.47 -10.33
CA ALA A 98 6.80 14.34 -9.68
C ALA A 98 8.21 14.19 -10.29
N PRO A 99 9.29 14.46 -9.55
CA PRO A 99 10.65 14.26 -10.04
C PRO A 99 11.02 12.77 -10.00
N ASP A 100 11.51 12.30 -11.16
CA ASP A 100 12.35 11.14 -11.49
C ASP A 100 12.50 9.95 -10.51
N ALA A 101 12.33 8.76 -11.09
CA ALA A 101 13.13 7.50 -10.99
C ALA A 101 12.22 6.24 -10.80
N ILE A 102 12.40 5.05 -11.41
CA ILE A 102 13.59 4.29 -11.86
C ILE A 102 13.33 3.33 -13.07
N ASN A 103 14.46 3.05 -13.74
CA ASN A 103 14.91 1.99 -14.64
C ASN A 103 14.09 0.68 -14.83
N SER A 104 13.45 0.57 -15.99
CA SER A 104 13.40 -0.64 -16.85
C SER A 104 13.20 -0.18 -18.31
N ASP A 105 14.25 -0.10 -19.14
CA ASP A 105 14.21 0.44 -20.54
C ASP A 105 13.60 1.87 -20.71
N LEU A 106 13.12 2.49 -19.64
CA LEU A 106 12.60 3.86 -19.59
C LEU A 106 13.69 4.92 -19.79
N LEU A 107 14.96 4.57 -19.66
CA LEU A 107 16.07 5.46 -20.04
C LEU A 107 16.07 5.74 -21.55
N ASN A 108 15.57 4.81 -22.36
CA ASN A 108 15.41 4.96 -23.80
C ASN A 108 13.99 5.44 -24.19
N ASN A 109 13.00 5.21 -23.31
CA ASN A 109 11.61 5.60 -23.53
C ASN A 109 10.91 6.03 -22.22
N PRO A 110 11.20 7.23 -21.68
CA PRO A 110 10.62 7.69 -20.41
C PRO A 110 9.09 7.84 -20.49
N ASP A 111 8.55 8.03 -21.69
CA ASP A 111 7.11 8.16 -21.94
C ASP A 111 6.32 6.87 -21.65
N ALA A 112 6.99 5.72 -21.49
CA ALA A 112 6.31 4.47 -21.13
C ALA A 112 5.60 4.53 -19.77
N VAL A 113 6.06 5.37 -18.84
CA VAL A 113 5.36 5.61 -17.55
C VAL A 113 3.98 6.23 -17.75
N ALA A 114 3.80 7.02 -18.82
CA ALA A 114 2.55 7.70 -19.14
C ALA A 114 1.73 6.99 -20.23
N THR A 115 2.26 5.91 -20.83
CA THR A 115 1.62 5.20 -21.96
C THR A 115 1.38 3.71 -21.70
N ASP A 116 2.03 3.10 -20.70
CA ASP A 116 1.77 1.75 -20.23
C ASP A 116 1.34 1.76 -18.75
N PRO A 117 0.09 1.39 -18.41
CA PRO A 117 -0.41 1.46 -17.05
C PRO A 117 0.23 0.41 -16.11
N VAL A 118 0.73 -0.72 -16.63
CA VAL A 118 1.47 -1.69 -15.83
C VAL A 118 2.81 -1.10 -15.43
N ILE A 119 3.53 -0.49 -16.38
CA ILE A 119 4.79 0.20 -16.09
C ILE A 119 4.57 1.34 -15.10
N SER A 120 3.51 2.13 -15.29
CA SER A 120 3.12 3.22 -14.38
C SER A 120 2.90 2.74 -12.94
N PHE A 121 2.15 1.64 -12.74
CA PHE A 121 2.00 1.06 -11.40
C PHE A 121 3.32 0.48 -10.85
N LYS A 122 4.16 -0.12 -11.71
CA LYS A 122 5.45 -0.67 -11.29
C LYS A 122 6.40 0.40 -10.79
N THR A 123 6.40 1.61 -11.35
CA THR A 123 7.25 2.70 -10.83
C THR A 123 6.78 3.17 -9.46
N ALA A 124 5.46 3.32 -9.25
CA ALA A 124 4.89 3.67 -7.96
C ALA A 124 5.17 2.59 -6.90
N LEU A 125 5.02 1.31 -7.24
CA LEU A 125 5.34 0.20 -6.36
C LEU A 125 6.85 0.10 -6.08
N TRP A 126 7.69 0.32 -7.08
CA TRP A 126 9.14 0.39 -6.87
C TRP A 126 9.51 1.44 -5.83
N PHE A 127 8.94 2.66 -5.93
CA PHE A 127 9.15 3.71 -4.93
C PHE A 127 8.67 3.25 -3.55
N TRP A 128 7.48 2.67 -3.46
CA TRP A 128 6.88 2.19 -2.21
C TRP A 128 7.75 1.15 -1.50
N MET A 129 8.36 0.25 -2.26
CA MET A 129 9.12 -0.91 -1.76
C MET A 129 10.61 -0.61 -1.52
N THR A 130 11.15 0.50 -2.05
CA THR A 130 12.60 0.74 -2.07
C THR A 130 13.03 1.75 -1.02
N PRO A 131 13.84 1.38 -0.01
CA PRO A 131 14.40 2.34 0.93
C PRO A 131 15.39 3.28 0.21
N GLN A 132 15.38 4.56 0.59
CA GLN A 132 16.28 5.57 0.07
C GLN A 132 16.94 6.30 1.25
N SER A 133 18.09 5.79 1.70
CA SER A 133 18.76 6.27 2.91
C SER A 133 18.85 7.81 2.94
N PRO A 134 18.40 8.45 4.04
CA PRO A 134 18.07 7.86 5.35
C PRO A 134 16.62 7.35 5.49
N LYS A 135 15.79 7.44 4.45
CA LYS A 135 14.38 7.04 4.48
C LYS A 135 14.27 5.50 4.43
N PRO A 136 13.47 4.86 5.31
CA PRO A 136 13.06 3.47 5.10
C PRO A 136 12.12 3.39 3.89
N SER A 137 11.75 2.17 3.47
CA SER A 137 10.69 2.00 2.49
C SER A 137 9.32 2.30 3.13
N CYS A 138 8.35 2.74 2.33
CA CYS A 138 6.97 2.87 2.80
C CYS A 138 6.40 1.52 3.23
N HIS A 139 6.78 0.45 2.51
CA HIS A 139 6.47 -0.94 2.83
C HIS A 139 6.87 -1.31 4.26
N ASP A 140 8.12 -1.07 4.64
CA ASP A 140 8.62 -1.45 5.96
C ASP A 140 7.89 -0.69 7.08
N VAL A 141 7.50 0.57 6.82
CA VAL A 141 6.75 1.38 7.78
C VAL A 141 5.35 0.82 8.00
N VAL A 142 4.58 0.56 6.94
CA VAL A 142 3.18 0.13 7.07
C VAL A 142 3.06 -1.32 7.57
N THR A 143 4.05 -2.15 7.27
CA THR A 143 4.09 -3.56 7.71
C THR A 143 4.71 -3.75 9.09
N GLY A 144 5.19 -2.67 9.72
CA GLY A 144 5.81 -2.70 11.06
C GLY A 144 7.22 -3.29 11.08
N GLN A 145 7.88 -3.41 9.94
CA GLN A 145 9.26 -3.89 9.83
C GLN A 145 10.30 -2.79 10.10
N TRP A 146 9.94 -1.52 9.90
CA TRP A 146 10.81 -0.40 10.23
C TRP A 146 10.84 -0.14 11.74
N GLN A 147 12.05 -0.13 12.30
CA GLN A 147 12.31 0.28 13.67
C GLN A 147 12.95 1.68 13.65
N PRO A 148 12.29 2.71 14.21
CA PRO A 148 12.84 4.06 14.27
C PRO A 148 14.17 4.08 15.01
N SER A 149 15.16 4.79 14.47
CA SER A 149 16.39 5.06 15.19
C SER A 149 16.15 6.05 16.35
N ALA A 150 17.18 6.25 17.19
CA ALA A 150 17.16 7.32 18.18
C ALA A 150 17.00 8.71 17.53
N ALA A 151 17.59 8.91 16.35
CA ALA A 151 17.46 10.16 15.59
C ALA A 151 16.04 10.34 15.03
N ASP A 152 15.39 9.26 14.57
CA ASP A 152 13.99 9.30 14.13
C ASP A 152 13.06 9.63 15.29
N THR A 153 13.25 8.98 16.43
CA THR A 153 12.46 9.24 17.63
C THR A 153 12.63 10.69 18.11
N ALA A 154 13.86 11.21 18.13
CA ALA A 154 14.14 12.61 18.49
C ALA A 154 13.53 13.61 17.48
N ALA A 155 13.42 13.21 16.21
CA ALA A 155 12.76 13.96 15.15
C ALA A 155 11.22 13.82 15.16
N GLY A 156 10.63 13.08 16.10
CA GLY A 156 9.21 12.80 16.16
C GLY A 156 8.70 11.80 15.11
N ARG A 157 9.60 11.17 14.34
CA ARG A 157 9.24 10.18 13.32
C ARG A 157 8.98 8.83 13.98
N VAL A 158 7.71 8.44 14.02
CA VAL A 158 7.22 7.20 14.62
C VAL A 158 6.41 6.39 13.60
N PRO A 159 6.30 5.05 13.74
CA PRO A 159 5.61 4.23 12.74
C PRO A 159 4.15 4.64 12.58
N GLY A 160 3.73 4.81 11.33
CA GLY A 160 2.38 5.23 10.96
C GLY A 160 2.33 5.94 9.62
N TYR A 161 1.11 6.25 9.17
CA TYR A 161 0.86 6.85 7.86
C TYR A 161 1.54 8.23 7.70
N GLY A 162 1.72 8.96 8.79
CA GLY A 162 2.43 10.24 8.79
C GLY A 162 3.89 10.13 8.35
N VAL A 163 4.62 9.10 8.81
CA VAL A 163 6.00 8.86 8.35
C VAL A 163 6.04 8.52 6.86
N ILE A 164 5.01 7.84 6.33
CA ILE A 164 4.92 7.56 4.88
C ILE A 164 4.80 8.87 4.09
N THR A 165 3.97 9.81 4.54
CA THR A 165 3.91 11.17 3.97
C THR A 165 5.27 11.89 4.07
N ASN A 166 5.98 11.72 5.18
CA ASN A 166 7.31 12.30 5.38
C ASN A 166 8.35 11.72 4.39
N ILE A 167 8.29 10.42 4.11
CA ILE A 167 9.14 9.75 3.11
C ILE A 167 8.88 10.33 1.71
N ILE A 168 7.60 10.49 1.35
CA ILE A 168 7.18 10.94 0.01
C ILE A 168 7.51 12.42 -0.21
N ASN A 169 7.05 13.31 0.68
CA ASN A 169 7.17 14.76 0.45
C ASN A 169 7.41 15.59 1.73
N GLY A 170 8.08 14.99 2.72
CA GLY A 170 8.24 15.60 4.04
C GLY A 170 8.90 16.98 4.06
N GLY A 171 9.86 17.25 3.16
CA GLY A 171 10.50 18.57 3.07
C GLY A 171 9.54 19.71 2.76
N ILE A 172 8.43 19.40 2.09
CA ILE A 172 7.37 20.36 1.74
C ILE A 172 6.25 20.32 2.78
N GLU A 173 5.84 19.14 3.23
CA GLU A 173 4.57 18.95 3.94
C GLU A 173 4.67 18.74 5.46
N CYS A 174 5.81 18.27 5.98
CA CYS A 174 5.94 17.84 7.37
C CYS A 174 6.68 18.87 8.24
N GLY A 175 6.43 18.82 9.55
CA GLY A 175 7.08 19.69 10.54
C GLY A 175 6.61 21.14 10.55
N LYS A 176 5.46 21.43 9.91
CA LYS A 176 4.92 22.78 9.70
C LYS A 176 3.51 22.98 10.25
N GLY A 177 3.03 22.05 11.09
CA GLY A 177 1.64 22.03 11.55
C GLY A 177 0.67 21.42 10.53
N SER A 178 -0.63 21.48 10.84
CA SER A 178 -1.68 21.01 9.92
C SER A 178 -1.71 21.83 8.63
N ASN A 179 -1.90 21.14 7.51
CA ASN A 179 -1.98 21.72 6.18
C ASN A 179 -2.87 20.86 5.27
N ALA A 180 -3.39 21.48 4.22
CA ALA A 180 -4.37 20.86 3.33
C ALA A 180 -3.83 19.62 2.60
N GLN A 181 -2.54 19.60 2.25
CA GLN A 181 -1.94 18.47 1.54
C GLN A 181 -1.94 17.20 2.41
N VAL A 182 -1.45 17.31 3.64
CA VAL A 182 -1.42 16.17 4.57
C VAL A 182 -2.84 15.73 4.95
N GLU A 183 -3.78 16.66 5.16
CA GLU A 183 -5.19 16.33 5.43
C GLU A 183 -5.83 15.59 4.25
N ASP A 184 -5.51 15.95 3.01
CA ASP A 184 -6.01 15.28 1.81
C ASP A 184 -5.46 13.83 1.70
N ARG A 185 -4.15 13.64 1.92
CA ARG A 185 -3.54 12.30 2.02
C ARG A 185 -4.20 11.43 3.08
N ILE A 186 -4.49 12.00 4.26
CA ILE A 186 -5.17 11.30 5.36
C ILE A 186 -6.63 11.01 5.00
N GLY A 187 -7.31 11.93 4.31
CA GLY A 187 -8.69 11.77 3.86
C GLY A 187 -8.86 10.55 2.95
N PHE A 188 -8.01 10.42 1.92
CA PHE A 188 -8.00 9.22 1.07
C PHE A 188 -7.72 7.95 1.88
N TYR A 189 -6.72 7.99 2.78
CA TYR A 189 -6.33 6.83 3.58
C TYR A 189 -7.46 6.32 4.47
N LYS A 190 -8.14 7.23 5.19
CA LYS A 190 -9.31 6.89 6.02
C LYS A 190 -10.41 6.28 5.19
N ARG A 191 -10.76 6.90 4.05
CA ARG A 191 -11.80 6.39 3.15
C ARG A 191 -11.48 4.97 2.65
N TYR A 192 -10.23 4.72 2.26
CA TYR A 192 -9.83 3.40 1.75
C TYR A 192 -9.76 2.34 2.85
N CYS A 193 -9.32 2.71 4.04
CA CYS A 193 -9.40 1.83 5.20
C CYS A 193 -10.85 1.48 5.55
N ASP A 194 -11.78 2.44 5.50
CA ASP A 194 -13.20 2.21 5.75
C ASP A 194 -13.80 1.23 4.73
N LEU A 195 -13.48 1.42 3.44
CA LEU A 195 -13.90 0.52 2.36
C LEU A 195 -13.32 -0.90 2.51
N LEU A 196 -12.10 -1.02 3.04
CA LEU A 196 -11.46 -2.31 3.34
C LEU A 196 -11.86 -2.89 4.70
N THR A 197 -12.66 -2.18 5.48
CA THR A 197 -13.07 -2.54 6.85
C THR A 197 -11.88 -2.80 7.76
N VAL A 198 -10.89 -1.90 7.74
CA VAL A 198 -9.68 -2.01 8.57
C VAL A 198 -9.44 -0.72 9.36
N GLY A 199 -8.89 -0.84 10.57
CA GLY A 199 -8.51 0.32 11.37
C GLY A 199 -7.32 1.07 10.77
N TYR A 200 -7.28 2.40 10.95
CA TYR A 200 -6.28 3.29 10.35
C TYR A 200 -4.87 3.13 10.94
N GLY A 201 -4.77 2.60 12.16
CA GLY A 201 -3.55 2.68 12.96
C GLY A 201 -3.38 4.05 13.62
N ASN A 202 -2.18 4.28 14.17
CA ASN A 202 -1.82 5.51 14.87
C ASN A 202 -0.92 6.40 14.00
N ASN A 203 -0.62 7.61 14.49
CA ASN A 203 0.37 8.52 13.91
C ASN A 203 0.08 8.82 12.42
N LEU A 204 -1.14 9.28 12.14
CA LEU A 204 -1.61 9.49 10.77
C LEU A 204 -1.01 10.72 10.11
N ASP A 205 -0.62 11.72 10.90
CA ASP A 205 -0.04 12.96 10.42
C ASP A 205 1.48 13.04 10.66
N CYS A 206 2.09 14.01 9.98
CA CYS A 206 3.49 14.38 10.17
C CYS A 206 3.68 15.84 10.61
N TYR A 207 2.68 16.43 11.26
CA TYR A 207 2.65 17.88 11.53
C TYR A 207 3.83 18.36 12.36
N THR A 208 4.28 17.52 13.29
CA THR A 208 5.40 17.81 14.19
C THR A 208 6.65 16.98 13.88
N GLN A 209 6.63 16.18 12.82
CA GLN A 209 7.78 15.36 12.44
C GLN A 209 8.80 16.20 11.67
N GLN A 210 10.07 16.14 12.06
CA GLN A 210 11.13 16.73 11.24
C GLN A 210 11.25 15.94 9.92
N PRO A 211 11.37 16.63 8.77
CA PRO A 211 11.60 15.97 7.50
C PRO A 211 12.85 15.07 7.52
N PHE A 212 12.84 13.97 6.76
CA PHE A 212 14.08 13.26 6.43
C PHE A 212 14.99 14.19 5.59
N ALA A 213 16.30 14.19 5.88
CA ALA A 213 17.31 15.03 5.24
C ALA A 213 18.54 14.20 4.82
#